data_AF-A0A3A9T1M4-F1
#
_entry.id   AF-A0A3A9T1M4-F1
#
_cell.length_a   1.000
_cell.length_b   1.000
_cell.length_c   1.000
_cell.angle_alpha   90.00
_cell.angle_beta   90.00
_cell.angle_gamma   90.00
#
_symmetry.space_group_name_H-M   'P 1'
#
loop_
_entity.id
_entity.type
_entity.pdbx_description
1 polymer ?
#
loop_
_entity_poly.entity_id
_entity_poly.type
_entity_poly.pdbx_seq_one_letter_code
_entity_poly.pdbx_strand_id
1 'polypeptide(L)'
;MVDVIDTAIQIVSLLICMAISIYFIFKTREKSWVLLHLFYVSYLLGNLYWQAVAFYYGATPNIAVVSDLSWCASYIFLSLFLFMECEKHLGKDFASKVPNTGIKRFIPLLTIPFVIGMALLYMQYGKYVSNTVYAILTGILMFNSIRNLLFFNDRYIRNISIVVLLNCLGEYGSWTSSFFRYDSTWYNPYYWFNMFLAVIFLVFLIVKKREVAK
;
A
#
# COMPACT_ATOMS: atom_id res chain seq x y z
N MET A 1 1.46 20.51 -13.02
CA MET A 1 0.04 20.16 -12.88
C MET A 1 0.00 18.69 -12.51
N VAL A 2 -0.71 18.30 -11.45
CA VAL A 2 -1.04 16.88 -11.25
C VAL A 2 -1.95 16.50 -12.43
N ASP A 3 -1.57 15.50 -13.20
CA ASP A 3 -2.33 15.13 -14.39
C ASP A 3 -3.65 14.48 -13.92
N VAL A 4 -4.74 15.21 -14.07
CA VAL A 4 -6.09 14.81 -13.63
C VAL A 4 -6.45 13.39 -14.10
N ILE A 5 -5.91 12.99 -15.25
CA ILE A 5 -6.10 11.69 -15.89
C ILE A 5 -5.54 10.54 -15.04
N ASP A 6 -4.33 10.66 -14.49
CA ASP A 6 -3.72 9.55 -13.74
C ASP A 6 -4.47 9.26 -12.46
N THR A 7 -4.84 10.32 -11.73
CA THR A 7 -5.55 10.15 -10.48
C THR A 7 -6.99 9.71 -10.73
N ALA A 8 -7.63 10.15 -11.82
CA ALA A 8 -8.95 9.67 -12.21
C ALA A 8 -8.95 8.15 -12.46
N ILE A 9 -7.93 7.63 -13.18
CA ILE A 9 -7.80 6.19 -13.42
C ILE A 9 -7.59 5.43 -12.11
N GLN A 10 -6.77 5.95 -11.20
CA GLN A 10 -6.57 5.35 -9.89
C GLN A 10 -7.86 5.34 -9.06
N ILE A 11 -8.63 6.43 -9.06
CA ILE A 11 -9.94 6.53 -8.41
C ILE A 11 -10.93 5.51 -8.99
N VAL A 12 -11.01 5.40 -10.31
CA VAL A 12 -11.89 4.41 -10.98
C VAL A 12 -11.49 2.99 -10.60
N SER A 13 -10.19 2.68 -10.58
CA SER A 13 -9.70 1.37 -10.12
C SER A 13 -10.12 1.08 -8.68
N LEU A 14 -9.98 2.05 -7.77
CA LEU A 14 -10.38 1.91 -6.37
C LEU A 14 -11.89 1.71 -6.22
N LEU A 15 -12.71 2.42 -6.98
CA LEU A 15 -14.17 2.25 -6.98
C LEU A 15 -14.59 0.85 -7.44
N ILE A 16 -13.95 0.34 -8.50
CA ILE A 16 -14.14 -1.05 -8.95
C ILE A 16 -13.72 -2.02 -7.84
N CYS A 17 -12.58 -1.77 -7.21
CA CYS A 17 -12.08 -2.60 -6.12
C CYS A 17 -13.02 -2.63 -4.91
N MET A 18 -13.60 -1.48 -4.57
CA MET A 18 -14.60 -1.34 -3.52
C MET A 18 -15.87 -2.12 -3.83
N ALA A 19 -16.43 -2.00 -5.04
CA ALA A 19 -17.64 -2.73 -5.43
C ALA A 19 -17.43 -4.25 -5.35
N ILE A 20 -16.30 -4.74 -5.85
CA ILE A 20 -15.96 -6.18 -5.82
C ILE A 20 -15.73 -6.67 -4.39
N SER A 21 -14.98 -5.91 -3.57
CA SER A 21 -14.71 -6.29 -2.18
C SER A 21 -16.00 -6.34 -1.35
N ILE A 22 -16.94 -5.40 -1.53
CA ILE A 22 -18.27 -5.44 -0.88
C ILE A 22 -19.02 -6.72 -1.24
N TYR A 23 -19.06 -7.08 -2.52
CA TYR A 23 -19.71 -8.31 -2.97
C TYR A 23 -19.12 -9.55 -2.25
N PHE A 24 -17.79 -9.62 -2.13
CA PHE A 24 -17.14 -10.74 -1.45
C PHE A 24 -17.31 -10.72 0.07
N ILE A 25 -17.44 -9.56 0.71
CA ILE A 25 -17.81 -9.46 2.13
C ILE A 25 -19.14 -10.15 2.37
N PHE A 26 -20.17 -9.84 1.58
CA PHE A 26 -21.48 -10.47 1.74
C PHE A 26 -21.48 -11.95 1.39
N LYS A 27 -20.73 -12.35 0.35
CA LYS A 27 -20.66 -13.74 -0.11
C LYS A 27 -19.92 -14.67 0.85
N THR A 28 -18.76 -14.26 1.35
CA THR A 28 -17.85 -15.12 2.12
C THR A 28 -17.94 -14.91 3.63
N ARG A 29 -18.40 -13.72 4.05
CA ARG A 29 -18.43 -13.28 5.46
C ARG A 29 -17.07 -13.37 6.18
N GLU A 30 -15.95 -13.36 5.44
CA GLU A 30 -14.61 -13.35 6.03
C GLU A 30 -14.20 -11.93 6.47
N LYS A 31 -13.59 -11.83 7.65
CA LYS A 31 -13.08 -10.56 8.19
C LYS A 31 -11.97 -9.94 7.33
N SER A 32 -11.18 -10.75 6.62
CA SER A 32 -10.09 -10.21 5.81
C SER A 32 -10.57 -9.48 4.56
N TRP A 33 -11.72 -9.88 3.98
CA TRP A 33 -12.38 -9.09 2.94
C TRP A 33 -12.83 -7.72 3.44
N VAL A 34 -13.25 -7.62 4.71
CA VAL A 34 -13.58 -6.34 5.34
C VAL A 34 -12.33 -5.46 5.47
N LEU A 35 -11.20 -6.02 5.94
CA LEU A 35 -9.95 -5.27 6.05
C LEU A 35 -9.43 -4.78 4.69
N LEU A 36 -9.52 -5.62 3.66
CA LEU A 36 -9.13 -5.23 2.30
C LEU A 36 -10.06 -4.14 1.73
N HIS A 37 -11.37 -4.20 2.02
CA HIS A 37 -12.31 -3.16 1.65
C HIS A 37 -12.00 -1.82 2.35
N LEU A 38 -11.73 -1.86 3.66
CA LEU A 38 -11.37 -0.68 4.44
C LEU A 38 -10.06 -0.05 3.93
N PHE A 39 -9.09 -0.86 3.52
CA PHE A 39 -7.90 -0.38 2.82
C PHE A 39 -8.28 0.44 1.57
N TYR A 40 -9.11 -0.09 0.67
CA TYR A 40 -9.52 0.63 -0.54
C TYR A 40 -10.32 1.91 -0.24
N VAL A 41 -11.25 1.86 0.71
CA VAL A 41 -12.08 3.02 1.10
C VAL A 41 -11.20 4.13 1.67
N SER A 42 -10.31 3.80 2.61
CA SER A 42 -9.42 4.78 3.21
C SER A 42 -8.46 5.38 2.18
N TYR A 43 -7.91 4.55 1.30
CA TYR A 43 -7.03 5.05 0.25
C TYR A 43 -7.77 5.97 -0.74
N LEU A 44 -8.99 5.58 -1.16
CA LEU A 44 -9.84 6.40 -2.01
C LEU A 44 -10.20 7.74 -1.37
N LEU A 45 -10.55 7.74 -0.08
CA LEU A 45 -10.89 8.97 0.65
C LEU A 45 -9.72 9.95 0.69
N GLY A 46 -8.51 9.43 0.91
CA GLY A 46 -7.29 10.23 0.86
C GLY A 46 -7.08 10.90 -0.50
N ASN A 47 -7.23 10.12 -1.57
CA ASN A 47 -7.11 10.62 -2.93
C ASN A 47 -8.19 11.63 -3.32
N LEU A 48 -9.45 11.36 -2.97
CA LEU A 48 -10.56 12.28 -3.24
C LEU A 48 -10.39 13.61 -2.51
N TYR A 49 -9.99 13.58 -1.24
CA TYR A 49 -9.72 14.80 -0.49
C TYR A 49 -8.56 15.58 -1.11
N TRP A 50 -7.44 14.91 -1.41
CA TRP A 50 -6.28 15.54 -2.03
C TRP A 50 -6.65 16.20 -3.36
N GLN A 51 -7.40 15.51 -4.22
CA GLN A 51 -7.83 16.04 -5.51
C GLN A 51 -8.84 17.18 -5.39
N ALA A 52 -9.81 17.09 -4.48
CA ALA A 52 -10.75 18.17 -4.23
C ALA A 52 -10.01 19.44 -3.81
N VAL A 53 -9.08 19.34 -2.85
CA VAL A 53 -8.33 20.50 -2.37
C VAL A 53 -7.40 21.06 -3.46
N ALA A 54 -6.72 20.20 -4.22
CA ALA A 54 -5.88 20.63 -5.33
C ALA A 54 -6.69 21.37 -6.40
N PHE A 55 -7.90 20.89 -6.71
CA PHE A 55 -8.82 21.52 -7.67
C PHE A 55 -9.35 22.87 -7.16
N TYR A 56 -9.79 22.94 -5.90
CA TYR A 56 -10.38 24.16 -5.33
C TYR A 56 -9.36 25.28 -5.10
N TYR A 57 -8.16 24.95 -4.62
CA TYR A 57 -7.16 25.96 -4.22
C TYR A 57 -6.07 26.19 -5.28
N GLY A 58 -5.99 25.34 -6.31
CA GLY A 58 -4.93 25.43 -7.33
C GLY A 58 -3.50 25.22 -6.78
N ALA A 59 -3.38 24.78 -5.52
CA ALA A 59 -2.13 24.62 -4.80
C ALA A 59 -2.21 23.41 -3.86
N THR A 60 -1.06 22.89 -3.46
CA THR A 60 -0.97 21.79 -2.49
C THR A 60 -1.44 22.26 -1.10
N PRO A 61 -2.33 21.52 -0.42
CA PRO A 61 -2.77 21.89 0.93
C PRO A 61 -1.61 22.02 1.90
N ASN A 62 -1.52 23.15 2.61
CA ASN A 62 -0.58 23.31 3.73
C ASN A 62 -0.87 22.32 4.88
N ILE A 63 -2.14 21.91 5.06
CA ILE A 63 -2.58 20.99 6.11
C ILE A 63 -3.54 19.95 5.51
N ALA A 64 -2.97 18.86 5.00
CA ALA A 64 -3.72 17.75 4.42
C ALA A 64 -4.05 16.66 5.47
N VAL A 65 -4.51 17.05 6.66
CA VAL A 65 -4.72 16.11 7.79
C VAL A 65 -5.68 14.99 7.41
N VAL A 66 -6.71 15.28 6.63
CA VAL A 66 -7.69 14.28 6.20
C VAL A 66 -7.06 13.24 5.27
N SER A 67 -6.29 13.66 4.27
CA SER A 67 -5.59 12.71 3.38
C SER A 67 -4.49 11.96 4.11
N ASP A 68 -3.76 12.64 5.00
CA ASP A 68 -2.70 12.00 5.77
C ASP A 68 -3.23 10.90 6.68
N LEU A 69 -4.32 11.16 7.40
CA LEU A 69 -4.98 10.17 8.23
C LEU A 69 -5.57 9.02 7.39
N SER A 70 -6.12 9.34 6.23
CA SER A 70 -6.73 8.36 5.33
C SER A 70 -5.71 7.37 4.76
N TRP A 71 -4.58 7.86 4.28
CA TRP A 71 -3.49 6.99 3.82
C TRP A 71 -2.86 6.21 5.00
N CYS A 72 -2.65 6.82 6.16
CA CYS A 72 -2.20 6.11 7.36
C CYS A 72 -3.15 4.95 7.75
N ALA A 73 -4.46 5.21 7.77
CA ALA A 73 -5.47 4.19 8.02
C ALA A 73 -5.40 3.06 6.99
N SER A 74 -5.19 3.39 5.72
CA SER A 74 -5.03 2.39 4.65
C SER A 74 -3.88 1.42 4.95
N TYR A 75 -2.70 1.91 5.36
CA TYR A 75 -1.56 1.06 5.69
C TYR A 75 -1.78 0.21 6.94
N ILE A 76 -2.53 0.71 7.92
CA ILE A 76 -2.94 -0.06 9.10
C ILE A 76 -3.87 -1.20 8.68
N PHE A 77 -4.90 -0.93 7.89
CA PHE A 77 -5.81 -1.96 7.39
C PHE A 77 -5.09 -3.01 6.54
N LEU A 78 -4.14 -2.58 5.70
CA LEU A 78 -3.33 -3.49 4.90
C LEU A 78 -2.41 -4.36 5.76
N SER A 79 -1.87 -3.80 6.85
CA SER A 79 -1.03 -4.56 7.80
C SER A 79 -1.84 -5.62 8.53
N LEU A 80 -3.02 -5.25 9.02
CA LEU A 80 -3.95 -6.16 9.67
C LEU A 80 -4.45 -7.23 8.69
N PHE A 81 -4.71 -6.85 7.44
CA PHE A 81 -5.08 -7.78 6.38
C PHE A 81 -3.99 -8.82 6.17
N LEU A 82 -2.75 -8.40 5.93
CA LEU A 82 -1.62 -9.30 5.72
C LEU A 82 -1.40 -10.22 6.93
N PHE A 83 -1.48 -9.68 8.14
CA PHE A 83 -1.37 -10.46 9.36
C PHE A 83 -2.47 -11.54 9.47
N MET A 84 -3.72 -11.16 9.22
CA MET A 84 -4.86 -12.08 9.29
C MET A 84 -4.79 -13.19 8.25
N GLU A 85 -4.31 -12.89 7.04
CA GLU A 85 -4.07 -13.91 6.02
C GLU A 85 -2.95 -14.87 6.47
N CYS A 86 -1.85 -14.36 7.03
CA CYS A 86 -0.81 -15.22 7.60
C CYS A 86 -1.34 -16.13 8.72
N GLU A 87 -2.11 -15.58 9.66
CA GLU A 87 -2.72 -16.36 10.74
C GLU A 87 -3.64 -17.46 10.20
N LYS A 88 -4.47 -17.13 9.21
CA LYS A 88 -5.42 -18.06 8.57
C LYS A 88 -4.69 -19.23 7.89
N HIS A 89 -3.62 -18.96 7.13
CA HIS A 89 -2.96 -19.98 6.31
C HIS A 89 -1.83 -20.73 7.01
N LEU A 90 -1.15 -20.09 7.97
CA LEU A 90 0.04 -20.64 8.62
C LEU A 90 -0.20 -21.04 10.08
N GLY A 91 -1.38 -20.70 10.62
CA GLY A 91 -1.79 -20.91 12.01
C GLY A 91 -1.33 -19.80 12.95
N LYS A 92 -1.92 -19.71 14.14
CA LYS A 92 -1.66 -18.65 15.14
C LYS A 92 -0.19 -18.50 15.54
N ASP A 93 0.53 -19.61 15.57
CA ASP A 93 1.94 -19.65 15.96
C ASP A 93 2.90 -19.39 14.78
N PHE A 94 2.43 -18.88 13.64
CA PHE A 94 3.29 -18.65 12.47
C PHE A 94 4.49 -17.73 12.77
N ALA A 95 4.34 -16.80 13.71
CA ALA A 95 5.41 -15.91 14.13
C ALA A 95 6.56 -16.67 14.82
N SER A 96 6.27 -17.74 15.57
CA SER A 96 7.29 -18.57 16.21
C SER A 96 7.92 -19.59 15.26
N LYS A 97 7.26 -19.89 14.13
CA LYS A 97 7.78 -20.76 13.06
C LYS A 97 8.88 -20.12 12.21
N VAL A 98 9.18 -18.83 12.40
CA VAL A 98 10.26 -18.15 11.68
C VAL A 98 11.62 -18.70 12.17
N PRO A 99 12.41 -19.34 11.31
CA PRO A 99 13.71 -19.89 11.69
C PRO A 99 14.64 -18.80 12.27
N ASN A 100 15.15 -19.00 13.48
CA ASN A 100 16.04 -18.06 14.14
C ASN A 100 17.53 -18.21 13.70
N THR A 101 17.81 -19.10 12.76
CA THR A 101 19.16 -19.46 12.32
C THR A 101 19.39 -19.12 10.84
N GLY A 102 20.47 -18.38 10.57
CA GLY A 102 20.94 -18.11 9.21
C GLY A 102 20.83 -16.66 8.73
N ILE A 103 21.52 -16.35 7.63
CA ILE A 103 21.67 -14.99 7.09
C ILE A 103 20.34 -14.38 6.62
N LYS A 104 19.36 -15.25 6.29
CA LYS A 104 18.03 -14.84 5.80
C LYS A 104 17.26 -13.96 6.78
N ARG A 105 17.52 -14.05 8.09
CA ARG A 105 16.86 -13.19 9.10
C ARG A 105 17.24 -11.71 8.99
N PHE A 106 18.41 -11.42 8.42
CA PHE A 106 18.89 -10.07 8.24
C PHE A 106 18.36 -9.41 6.97
N ILE A 107 17.85 -10.19 6.01
CA ILE A 107 17.34 -9.64 4.75
C ILE A 107 16.12 -8.73 4.98
N PRO A 108 15.10 -9.10 5.78
CA PRO A 108 14.02 -8.18 6.11
C PRO A 108 14.51 -6.91 6.82
N LEU A 109 15.61 -6.96 7.58
CA LEU A 109 16.17 -5.78 8.27
C LEU A 109 16.75 -4.74 7.30
N LEU A 110 17.03 -5.11 6.05
CA LEU A 110 17.42 -4.16 5.00
C LEU A 110 16.30 -3.16 4.67
N THR A 111 15.06 -3.41 5.09
CA THR A 111 13.99 -2.41 4.97
C THR A 111 14.24 -1.20 5.85
N ILE A 112 14.92 -1.36 6.99
CA ILE A 112 15.19 -0.27 7.94
C ILE A 112 16.02 0.84 7.28
N PRO A 113 17.23 0.59 6.74
CA PRO A 113 18.01 1.64 6.09
C PRO A 113 17.30 2.22 4.85
N PHE A 114 16.56 1.39 4.09
CA PHE A 114 15.77 1.87 2.96
C PHE A 114 14.71 2.89 3.41
N VAL A 115 13.87 2.52 4.37
CA VAL A 115 12.79 3.34 4.91
C VAL A 115 13.33 4.62 5.57
N ILE A 116 14.44 4.52 6.33
CA ILE A 116 15.10 5.69 6.92
C ILE A 116 15.59 6.63 5.81
N GLY A 117 16.22 6.10 4.76
CA GLY A 117 16.65 6.89 3.61
C GLY A 117 15.50 7.64 2.96
N MET A 118 14.38 6.97 2.71
CA MET A 118 13.18 7.60 2.15
C MET A 118 12.58 8.64 3.11
N ALA A 119 12.52 8.35 4.41
CA ALA A 119 12.02 9.28 5.42
C ALA A 119 12.85 10.57 5.47
N LEU A 120 14.18 10.44 5.49
CA LEU A 120 15.10 11.58 5.48
C LEU A 120 14.96 12.42 4.20
N LEU A 121 14.77 11.77 3.05
CA LEU A 121 14.50 12.47 1.79
C LEU A 121 13.19 13.27 1.88
N TYR A 122 12.11 12.66 2.36
CA TYR A 122 10.81 13.33 2.44
C TYR A 122 10.76 14.44 3.50
N MET A 123 11.53 14.31 4.57
CA MET A 123 11.67 15.36 5.59
C MET A 123 12.35 16.64 5.08
N GLN A 124 13.04 16.60 3.94
CA GLN A 124 13.59 17.82 3.31
C GLN A 124 12.50 18.69 2.67
N TYR A 125 11.38 18.08 2.27
CA TYR A 125 10.32 18.74 1.50
C TYR A 125 8.97 18.78 2.21
N GLY A 126 8.80 18.04 3.32
CA GLY A 126 7.51 17.84 3.97
C GLY A 126 7.59 17.82 5.50
N LYS A 127 6.48 17.45 6.13
CA LYS A 127 6.34 17.47 7.59
C LYS A 127 7.03 16.27 8.23
N TYR A 128 7.76 16.52 9.32
CA TYR A 128 8.48 15.48 10.05
C TYR A 128 7.56 14.39 10.60
N VAL A 129 6.44 14.76 11.22
CA VAL A 129 5.56 13.80 11.91
C VAL A 129 4.89 12.84 10.92
N SER A 130 4.23 13.34 9.88
CA SER A 130 3.53 12.48 8.91
C SER A 130 4.51 11.55 8.20
N ASN A 131 5.66 12.07 7.75
CA ASN A 131 6.69 11.26 7.08
C ASN A 131 7.26 10.17 7.99
N THR A 132 7.41 10.45 9.29
CA THR A 132 7.84 9.44 10.27
C THR A 132 6.80 8.34 10.43
N VAL A 133 5.51 8.70 10.55
CA VAL A 133 4.42 7.73 10.66
C VAL A 133 4.31 6.87 9.41
N TYR A 134 4.39 7.46 8.22
CA TYR A 134 4.41 6.70 6.97
C TYR A 134 5.56 5.73 6.92
N ALA A 135 6.78 6.20 7.22
CA ALA A 135 7.97 5.37 7.23
C ALA A 135 7.83 4.16 8.16
N ILE A 136 7.27 4.34 9.35
CA ILE A 136 7.02 3.23 10.29
C ILE A 136 6.01 2.24 9.69
N LEU A 137 4.86 2.72 9.19
CA LEU A 137 3.79 1.86 8.67
C LEU A 137 4.21 1.08 7.42
N THR A 138 4.82 1.74 6.45
CA THR A 138 5.35 1.10 5.23
C THR A 138 6.51 0.17 5.57
N GLY A 139 7.37 0.55 6.53
CA GLY A 139 8.47 -0.29 7.00
C GLY A 139 8.00 -1.59 7.63
N ILE A 140 6.94 -1.56 8.44
CA ILE A 140 6.29 -2.76 8.99
C ILE A 140 5.76 -3.65 7.86
N LEU A 141 5.07 -3.08 6.87
CA LEU A 141 4.53 -3.81 5.73
C LEU A 141 5.62 -4.46 4.88
N MET A 142 6.67 -3.70 4.54
CA MET A 142 7.79 -4.20 3.75
C MET A 142 8.56 -5.29 4.51
N PHE A 143 8.83 -5.08 5.80
CA PHE A 143 9.51 -6.06 6.65
C PHE A 143 8.72 -7.37 6.69
N ASN A 144 7.43 -7.30 7.00
CA ASN A 144 6.56 -8.47 7.05
C ASN A 144 6.45 -9.17 5.70
N SER A 145 6.34 -8.41 4.60
CA SER A 145 6.26 -8.97 3.25
C SER A 145 7.53 -9.72 2.85
N ILE A 146 8.71 -9.12 3.06
CA ILE A 146 9.99 -9.76 2.77
C ILE A 146 10.20 -10.99 3.67
N ARG A 147 9.89 -10.88 4.97
CA ARG A 147 9.93 -12.01 5.90
C ARG A 147 9.07 -13.17 5.40
N ASN A 148 7.82 -12.88 5.03
CA ASN A 148 6.90 -13.90 4.54
C ASN A 148 7.42 -14.60 3.28
N LEU A 149 8.05 -13.86 2.37
CA LEU A 149 8.64 -14.39 1.13
C LEU A 149 9.83 -15.32 1.37
N LEU A 150 10.60 -15.07 2.42
CA LEU A 150 11.80 -15.84 2.73
C LEU A 150 11.52 -17.11 3.54
N PHE A 151 10.51 -17.07 4.41
CA PHE A 151 10.32 -18.08 5.44
C PHE A 151 9.07 -18.94 5.27
N PHE A 152 8.07 -18.50 4.51
CA PHE A 152 6.86 -19.29 4.27
C PHE A 152 6.82 -19.79 2.84
N ASN A 153 6.57 -21.10 2.68
CA ASN A 153 6.44 -21.73 1.37
C ASN A 153 4.98 -21.82 0.87
N ASP A 154 4.04 -21.20 1.59
CA ASP A 154 2.65 -21.12 1.15
C ASP A 154 2.53 -20.19 -0.08
N ARG A 155 2.01 -20.73 -1.19
CA ARG A 155 1.95 -20.01 -2.47
C ARG A 155 1.08 -18.77 -2.39
N TYR A 156 -0.02 -18.82 -1.64
CA TYR A 156 -0.94 -17.71 -1.50
C TYR A 156 -0.31 -16.59 -0.66
N ILE A 157 0.29 -16.93 0.49
CA ILE A 157 1.00 -15.96 1.36
C ILE A 157 2.18 -15.30 0.64
N ARG A 158 2.93 -16.04 -0.17
CA ARG A 158 3.99 -15.46 -0.99
C ARG A 158 3.41 -14.48 -2.02
N ASN A 159 2.37 -14.88 -2.76
CA ASN A 159 1.76 -14.01 -3.76
C ASN A 159 1.21 -12.72 -3.13
N ILE A 160 0.46 -12.82 -2.03
CA ILE A 160 -0.11 -11.62 -1.39
C ILE A 160 0.99 -10.71 -0.80
N SER A 161 2.07 -11.30 -0.27
CA SER A 161 3.22 -10.53 0.22
C SER A 161 3.98 -9.82 -0.92
N ILE A 162 4.05 -10.41 -2.11
CA ILE A 162 4.58 -9.71 -3.31
C ILE A 162 3.70 -8.50 -3.62
N VAL A 163 2.38 -8.66 -3.65
CA VAL A 163 1.46 -7.56 -3.98
C VAL A 163 1.57 -6.43 -2.95
N VAL A 164 1.65 -6.75 -1.65
CA VAL A 164 1.88 -5.74 -0.59
C VAL A 164 3.22 -5.03 -0.77
N LEU A 165 4.30 -5.77 -1.06
CA LEU A 165 5.62 -5.17 -1.28
C LEU A 165 5.62 -4.25 -2.50
N LEU A 166 5.02 -4.69 -3.60
CA LEU A 166 4.86 -3.90 -4.82
C LEU A 166 4.02 -2.65 -4.57
N ASN A 167 2.95 -2.73 -3.77
CA ASN A 167 2.18 -1.57 -3.35
C ASN A 167 3.07 -0.54 -2.64
N CYS A 168 3.84 -0.95 -1.61
CA CYS A 168 4.75 -0.05 -0.91
C CYS A 168 5.81 0.58 -1.83
N LEU A 169 6.37 -0.20 -2.77
CA LEU A 169 7.34 0.33 -3.73
C LEU A 169 6.72 1.30 -4.73
N GLY A 170 5.48 1.03 -5.17
CA GLY A 170 4.72 1.93 -6.03
C GLY A 170 4.42 3.27 -5.35
N GLU A 171 4.04 3.23 -4.07
CA GLU A 171 3.81 4.41 -3.24
C GLU A 171 5.08 5.23 -3.04
N TYR A 172 6.19 4.59 -2.67
CA TYR A 172 7.47 5.30 -2.58
C TYR A 172 7.89 5.87 -3.94
N GLY A 173 7.63 5.17 -5.03
CA GLY A 173 7.87 5.66 -6.38
C GLY A 173 7.04 6.90 -6.72
N SER A 174 5.74 6.88 -6.46
CA SER A 174 4.84 8.01 -6.71
C SER A 174 5.22 9.20 -5.83
N TRP A 175 5.45 9.01 -4.54
CA TRP A 175 5.88 10.10 -3.67
C TRP A 175 7.21 10.71 -4.11
N THR A 176 8.21 9.87 -4.42
CA THR A 176 9.54 10.36 -4.82
C THR A 176 9.50 11.10 -6.14
N SER A 177 8.76 10.58 -7.13
CA SER A 177 8.62 11.23 -8.43
C SER A 177 7.86 12.55 -8.38
N SER A 178 6.98 12.74 -7.38
CA SER A 178 6.22 13.99 -7.20
C SER A 178 7.10 15.21 -6.90
N PHE A 179 8.32 15.02 -6.39
CA PHE A 179 9.26 16.12 -6.12
C PHE A 179 9.94 16.65 -7.40
N PHE A 180 10.00 15.84 -8.44
CA PHE A 180 10.67 16.21 -9.69
C PHE A 180 9.66 16.80 -10.67
N ARG A 181 10.03 17.92 -11.29
CA ARG A 181 9.21 18.54 -12.35
C ARG A 181 9.62 17.96 -13.71
N TYR A 182 8.61 17.59 -14.49
CA TYR A 182 8.75 17.08 -15.84
C TYR A 182 7.89 17.90 -16.78
N ASP A 183 8.39 18.14 -17.99
CA ASP A 183 7.72 18.98 -19.00
C ASP A 183 6.57 18.26 -19.72
N SER A 184 6.54 16.93 -19.69
CA SER A 184 5.47 16.12 -20.29
C SER A 184 4.99 14.99 -19.39
N THR A 185 3.70 14.66 -19.50
CA THR A 185 3.05 13.56 -18.78
C THR A 185 3.71 12.20 -19.03
N TRP A 186 4.11 11.93 -20.27
CA TRP A 186 4.68 10.63 -20.66
C TRP A 186 6.07 10.38 -20.09
N TYR A 187 6.85 11.45 -19.90
CA TYR A 187 8.17 11.38 -19.27
C TYR A 187 8.10 11.53 -17.74
N ASN A 188 6.92 11.79 -17.18
CA ASN A 188 6.73 11.92 -15.74
C ASN A 188 6.60 10.52 -15.09
N PRO A 189 7.57 10.07 -14.27
CA PRO A 189 7.48 8.78 -13.59
C PRO A 189 6.29 8.70 -12.64
N TYR A 190 5.79 9.83 -12.14
CA TYR A 190 4.60 9.90 -11.27
C TYR A 190 3.38 9.27 -11.92
N TYR A 191 3.15 9.58 -13.21
CA TYR A 191 2.08 9.00 -14.00
C TYR A 191 2.16 7.47 -14.02
N TRP A 192 3.35 6.93 -14.28
CA TRP A 192 3.57 5.49 -14.37
C TRP A 192 3.42 4.78 -13.02
N PHE A 193 3.89 5.39 -11.92
CA PHE A 193 3.67 4.84 -10.59
C PHE A 193 2.19 4.84 -10.20
N ASN A 194 1.42 5.86 -10.56
CA ASN A 194 -0.03 5.89 -10.33
C ASN A 194 -0.76 4.82 -11.14
N MET A 195 -0.40 4.63 -12.42
CA MET A 195 -0.94 3.53 -13.24
C MET A 195 -0.59 2.17 -12.66
N PHE A 196 0.65 2.01 -12.22
CA PHE A 196 1.11 0.79 -11.57
C PHE A 196 0.31 0.50 -10.30
N LEU A 197 0.11 1.50 -9.42
CA LEU A 197 -0.72 1.35 -8.22
C LEU A 197 -2.17 1.00 -8.56
N ALA A 198 -2.76 1.64 -9.57
CA ALA A 198 -4.09 1.31 -10.05
C ALA A 198 -4.22 -0.16 -10.47
N VAL A 199 -3.19 -0.73 -11.11
CA VAL A 199 -3.13 -2.16 -11.45
C VAL A 199 -2.94 -3.01 -10.19
N ILE A 200 -2.04 -2.62 -9.28
CA ILE A 200 -1.78 -3.35 -8.03
C ILE A 200 -3.06 -3.50 -7.18
N PHE A 201 -3.91 -2.48 -7.11
CA PHE A 201 -5.20 -2.56 -6.42
C PHE A 201 -6.10 -3.68 -6.98
N LEU A 202 -6.15 -3.85 -8.30
CA LEU A 202 -6.87 -4.94 -8.94
C LEU A 202 -6.21 -6.31 -8.69
N VAL A 203 -4.87 -6.35 -8.66
CA VAL A 203 -4.12 -7.59 -8.42
C VAL A 203 -4.39 -8.14 -7.01
N PHE A 204 -4.55 -7.29 -5.99
CA PHE A 204 -4.99 -7.72 -4.65
C PHE A 204 -6.27 -8.55 -4.71
N LEU A 205 -7.27 -8.09 -5.46
CA LEU A 205 -8.53 -8.82 -5.64
C LEU A 205 -8.33 -10.13 -6.39
N ILE A 206 -7.51 -10.15 -7.44
CA ILE A 206 -7.24 -11.35 -8.23
C ILE A 206 -6.59 -12.43 -7.35
N VAL A 207 -5.57 -12.06 -6.58
CA VAL A 207 -4.87 -12.98 -5.68
C VAL A 207 -5.82 -13.49 -4.60
N LYS A 208 -6.57 -12.60 -3.93
CA LYS A 208 -7.52 -12.99 -2.87
C LYS A 208 -8.68 -13.84 -3.40
N LYS A 209 -9.24 -13.50 -4.56
CA LYS A 209 -10.34 -14.27 -5.20
C LYS A 209 -9.89 -15.67 -5.60
N ARG A 210 -8.68 -15.83 -6.14
CA ARG A 210 -8.14 -17.14 -6.53
C ARG A 210 -8.05 -18.11 -5.35
N GLU A 211 -7.94 -17.58 -4.14
CA GLU A 211 -7.93 -18.39 -2.93
C GLU A 211 -9.33 -18.84 -2.52
N VAL A 212 -10.34 -17.98 -2.63
CA VAL A 212 -11.75 -18.34 -2.35
C VAL A 212 -12.29 -19.40 -3.32
N ALA A 213 -11.66 -19.57 -4.49
CA ALA A 213 -12.08 -20.53 -5.50
C ALA A 213 -11.50 -21.95 -5.33
N LYS A 214 -10.62 -22.17 -4.35
CA LYS A 214 -10.07 -23.48 -4.00
C LYS A 214 -10.80 -24.07 -2.81
#